data_AF-A0A841W980-F1
#
_entry.id   AF-A0A841W980-F1
#
_cell.length_a   1.000
_cell.length_b   1.000
_cell.length_c   1.000
_cell.angle_alpha   90.00
_cell.angle_beta   90.00
_cell.angle_gamma   90.00
#
_symmetry.space_group_name_H-M   'P 1'
#
loop_
_entity.id
_entity.type
_entity.pdbx_description
1 polymer ?
#
loop_
_entity_poly.entity_id
_entity_poly.type
_entity_poly.pdbx_seq_one_letter_code
_entity_poly.pdbx_strand_id
1 'polypeptide(L)'
;SFELYVVLVQSEVFRDRLAKLSFKSHQCLFYEIDDLALSKQRQAVDRLRDEINLEPAAVVYTGGKSLHVYFKCSHSLNPAEWLYLNRQLTIIQNADPAICNLARSMRLPGMVRRRMVDGILSATIPITLEYWSNYQYNVKELETAFDSTALFPYELSEQRWRKWVQLLTRAKNGEVIDPQAALLQPSMTVPRSTLHCRRGTVTQATRDNRSSLKQLRASGVSVPLSICLTLSDRTLLTYGEFEGNRNNAGYKLARNLLGTSNLLTRNRIAYHPEPRQLFDRYCDRCTPPLEPTEADTIWHSANKTTAFASRDFGSIVMSIREWKLHRKSKKQCVRKPKRLVNVRLTKSM
;
A
#
# COMPACT_ATOMS: atom_id res chain seq x y z
N SER A 1 1.33 -12.57 -14.03
CA SER A 1 2.01 -13.69 -13.35
C SER A 1 3.49 -13.52 -13.65
N PHE A 2 4.29 -13.01 -12.71
CA PHE A 2 5.73 -12.85 -12.91
C PHE A 2 6.43 -14.01 -12.22
N GLU A 3 6.67 -15.08 -12.97
CA GLU A 3 7.70 -16.07 -12.62
C GLU A 3 9.05 -15.44 -12.94
N LEU A 4 9.83 -15.16 -11.90
CA LEU A 4 11.19 -14.64 -12.03
C LEU A 4 12.11 -15.83 -12.34
N TYR A 5 12.45 -16.03 -13.61
CA TYR A 5 13.44 -17.03 -14.04
C TYR A 5 14.85 -16.62 -13.56
N VAL A 6 15.51 -17.54 -12.86
CA VAL A 6 16.88 -17.40 -12.32
C VAL A 6 17.87 -17.95 -13.34
N VAL A 7 18.88 -17.15 -13.71
CA VAL A 7 20.02 -17.57 -14.55
C VAL A 7 21.33 -17.36 -13.78
N LEU A 8 21.90 -18.48 -13.31
CA LEU A 8 23.34 -18.93 -13.28
C LEU A 8 24.45 -18.00 -12.69
N VAL A 9 25.46 -18.38 -11.86
CA VAL A 9 26.23 -19.61 -11.49
C VAL A 9 26.88 -19.31 -10.09
N GLN A 10 26.96 -20.17 -9.06
CA GLN A 10 28.03 -21.17 -8.75
C GLN A 10 27.66 -21.99 -7.49
N SER A 11 27.92 -23.30 -7.55
CA SER A 11 27.60 -24.39 -6.61
C SER A 11 26.16 -24.96 -6.70
N GLU A 12 26.06 -26.27 -6.97
CA GLU A 12 24.79 -27.03 -7.01
C GLU A 12 24.01 -26.95 -5.68
N VAL A 13 24.74 -26.88 -4.57
CA VAL A 13 24.17 -26.69 -3.22
C VAL A 13 23.41 -25.36 -3.10
N PHE A 14 23.83 -24.31 -3.80
CA PHE A 14 23.17 -23.00 -3.77
C PHE A 14 21.92 -22.95 -4.65
N ARG A 15 21.89 -23.69 -5.77
CA ARG A 15 20.70 -23.77 -6.62
C ARG A 15 19.53 -24.46 -5.92
N ASP A 16 19.77 -25.55 -5.22
CA ASP A 16 18.72 -26.25 -4.47
C ASP A 16 18.17 -25.42 -3.31
N ARG A 17 19.02 -24.60 -2.67
CA ARG A 17 18.60 -23.68 -1.60
C ARG A 17 17.83 -22.49 -2.14
N LEU A 18 18.25 -21.89 -3.26
CA LEU A 18 17.54 -20.79 -3.90
C LEU A 18 16.24 -21.22 -4.58
N ALA A 19 16.17 -22.43 -5.16
CA ALA A 19 14.93 -22.98 -5.72
C ALA A 19 13.84 -23.18 -4.66
N LYS A 20 14.23 -23.47 -3.40
CA LYS A 20 13.32 -23.55 -2.25
C LYS A 20 12.92 -22.18 -1.68
N LEU A 21 13.69 -21.15 -1.96
CA LEU A 21 13.41 -19.74 -1.65
C LEU A 21 12.50 -19.11 -2.72
N SER A 22 11.34 -19.73 -2.97
CA SER A 22 10.31 -19.14 -3.84
C SER A 22 9.56 -18.06 -3.06
N PHE A 23 10.00 -16.81 -3.20
CA PHE A 23 9.32 -15.64 -2.65
C PHE A 23 8.25 -15.16 -3.64
N LYS A 24 7.02 -15.65 -3.52
CA LYS A 24 5.89 -14.94 -4.16
C LYS A 24 5.68 -13.63 -3.42
N SER A 25 5.43 -12.53 -4.15
CA SER A 25 5.42 -11.16 -3.62
C SER A 25 4.45 -10.89 -2.46
N HIS A 26 3.52 -11.80 -2.18
CA HIS A 26 2.59 -11.70 -1.06
C HIS A 26 2.62 -12.93 -0.13
N GLN A 27 3.62 -13.79 -0.24
CA GLN A 27 3.81 -14.94 0.65
C GLN A 27 4.88 -14.68 1.71
N CYS A 28 5.51 -13.51 1.72
CA CYS A 28 6.52 -13.20 2.73
C CYS A 28 6.38 -11.77 3.23
N LEU A 29 6.52 -11.59 4.54
CA LEU A 29 6.78 -10.31 5.18
C LEU A 29 8.29 -10.08 5.19
N PHE A 30 8.70 -8.83 5.17
CA PHE A 30 10.11 -8.47 5.20
C PHE A 30 10.35 -7.07 5.75
N TYR A 31 11.49 -6.90 6.41
CA TYR A 31 11.98 -5.62 6.87
C TYR A 31 13.48 -5.48 6.60
N GLU A 32 13.97 -4.25 6.67
CA GLU A 32 15.38 -3.88 6.58
C GLU A 32 15.73 -2.97 7.76
N ILE A 33 16.86 -3.23 8.41
CA ILE A 33 17.48 -2.33 9.38
C ILE A 33 18.80 -1.87 8.76
N ASP A 34 19.01 -0.57 8.59
CA ASP A 34 20.21 0.00 7.95
C ASP A 34 20.86 1.14 8.76
N ASP A 35 20.21 1.55 9.84
CA ASP A 35 20.64 2.61 10.76
C ASP A 35 21.44 2.10 11.97
N LEU A 36 21.46 0.79 12.21
CA LEU A 36 22.26 0.14 13.24
C LEU A 36 23.50 -0.55 12.68
N ALA A 37 24.53 -0.76 13.52
CA ALA A 37 25.64 -1.65 13.17
C ALA A 37 25.15 -3.09 12.96
N LEU A 38 25.78 -3.86 12.05
CA LEU A 38 25.36 -5.22 11.71
C LEU A 38 25.23 -6.16 12.93
N SER A 39 26.12 -6.02 13.93
CA SER A 39 26.02 -6.80 15.18
C SER A 39 24.76 -6.49 15.97
N LYS A 40 24.35 -5.21 16.02
CA LYS A 40 23.10 -4.76 16.64
C LYS A 40 21.87 -5.20 15.85
N GLN A 41 21.96 -5.25 14.53
CA GLN A 41 20.89 -5.81 13.69
C GLN A 41 20.69 -7.30 13.98
N ARG A 42 21.77 -8.09 14.10
CA ARG A 42 21.68 -9.51 14.49
C ARG A 42 21.03 -9.68 15.87
N GLN A 43 21.45 -8.86 16.86
CA GLN A 43 20.81 -8.83 18.18
C GLN A 43 19.31 -8.49 18.09
N ALA A 44 18.90 -7.60 17.19
CA ALA A 44 17.49 -7.29 16.97
C ALA A 44 16.71 -8.47 16.33
N VAL A 45 17.36 -9.27 15.48
CA VAL A 45 16.77 -10.50 14.94
C VAL A 45 16.61 -11.55 16.04
N ASP A 46 17.64 -11.76 16.85
CA ASP A 46 17.61 -12.72 17.97
C ASP A 46 16.54 -12.34 19.00
N ARG A 47 16.41 -11.05 19.35
CA ARG A 47 15.34 -10.57 20.25
C ARG A 47 13.95 -10.88 19.71
N LEU A 48 13.71 -10.71 18.40
CA LEU A 48 12.40 -11.03 17.83
C LEU A 48 12.08 -12.53 17.93
N ARG A 49 13.08 -13.40 17.78
CA ARG A 49 12.92 -14.84 18.02
C ARG A 49 12.61 -15.11 19.49
N ASP A 50 13.38 -14.53 20.39
CA ASP A 50 13.35 -14.89 21.81
C ASP A 50 12.14 -14.27 22.54
N GLU A 51 11.71 -13.06 22.18
CA GLU A 51 10.64 -12.31 22.85
C GLU A 51 9.24 -12.63 22.31
N ILE A 52 9.09 -12.83 20.99
CA ILE A 52 7.78 -13.04 20.36
C ILE A 52 7.68 -14.33 19.54
N ASN A 53 8.66 -15.24 19.69
CA ASN A 53 8.67 -16.56 19.06
C ASN A 53 8.52 -16.52 17.52
N LEU A 54 9.10 -15.50 16.88
CA LEU A 54 9.14 -15.37 15.44
C LEU A 54 10.54 -15.66 14.89
N GLU A 55 10.69 -16.85 14.34
CA GLU A 55 11.88 -17.29 13.63
C GLU A 55 11.85 -16.78 12.18
N PRO A 56 12.92 -16.11 11.71
CA PRO A 56 13.01 -15.71 10.31
C PRO A 56 13.15 -16.95 9.41
N ALA A 57 12.49 -16.92 8.25
CA ALA A 57 12.68 -17.90 7.19
C ALA A 57 14.03 -17.70 6.48
N ALA A 58 14.50 -16.45 6.40
CA ALA A 58 15.82 -16.10 5.87
C ALA A 58 16.34 -14.79 6.45
N VAL A 59 17.66 -14.70 6.60
CA VAL A 59 18.40 -13.45 6.83
C VAL A 59 19.45 -13.30 5.75
N VAL A 60 19.45 -12.15 5.09
CA VAL A 60 20.30 -11.88 3.94
C VAL A 60 21.17 -10.66 4.23
N TYR A 61 22.49 -10.85 4.17
CA TYR A 61 23.42 -9.74 4.18
C TYR A 61 23.47 -9.07 2.81
N THR A 62 23.21 -7.78 2.77
CA THR A 62 22.93 -7.06 1.52
C THR A 62 24.20 -6.61 0.77
N GLY A 63 25.39 -6.95 1.27
CA GLY A 63 26.66 -6.46 0.74
C GLY A 63 26.94 -4.99 1.11
N GLY A 64 26.40 -4.53 2.24
CA GLY A 64 26.51 -3.14 2.68
C GLY A 64 26.35 -2.99 4.19
N LYS A 65 25.46 -2.09 4.62
CA LYS A 65 25.23 -1.83 6.04
C LYS A 65 24.00 -2.52 6.61
N SER A 66 23.26 -3.31 5.81
CA SER A 66 21.95 -3.80 6.20
C SER A 66 21.79 -5.31 6.08
N LEU A 67 20.89 -5.83 6.90
CA LEU A 67 20.30 -7.15 6.79
C LEU A 67 18.87 -7.02 6.27
N HIS A 68 18.51 -7.88 5.32
CA HIS A 68 17.12 -8.13 4.96
C HIS A 68 16.64 -9.38 5.69
N VAL A 69 15.51 -9.27 6.37
CA VAL A 69 14.94 -10.35 7.16
C VAL A 69 13.58 -10.70 6.61
N TYR A 70 13.34 -12.00 6.41
CA TYR A 70 12.14 -12.50 5.74
C TYR A 70 11.38 -13.47 6.65
N PHE A 71 10.06 -13.33 6.70
CA PHE A 71 9.15 -14.27 7.36
C PHE A 71 8.21 -14.85 6.31
N LYS A 72 8.17 -16.18 6.21
CA LYS A 72 7.37 -16.86 5.22
C LYS A 72 5.96 -17.11 5.76
N CYS A 73 4.96 -16.79 4.94
CA CYS A 73 3.57 -17.07 5.20
C CYS A 73 3.21 -18.43 4.56
N SER A 74 2.45 -19.24 5.29
CA SER A 74 1.93 -20.54 4.82
C SER A 74 1.00 -20.38 3.60
N HIS A 75 0.34 -19.23 3.49
CA HIS A 75 -0.57 -18.90 2.40
C HIS A 75 -0.24 -17.53 1.81
N SER A 76 -0.69 -17.28 0.58
CA SER A 76 -0.57 -15.94 -0.01
C SER A 76 -1.51 -14.99 0.70
N LEU A 77 -0.95 -13.89 1.21
CA LEU A 77 -1.70 -12.77 1.75
C LEU A 77 -2.32 -11.95 0.61
N ASN A 78 -3.45 -11.31 0.88
CA ASN A 78 -3.91 -10.25 0.00
C ASN A 78 -3.12 -8.95 0.26
N PRO A 79 -3.13 -7.97 -0.66
CA PRO A 79 -2.35 -6.74 -0.51
C PRO A 79 -2.62 -5.93 0.77
N ALA A 80 -3.87 -5.93 1.27
CA ALA A 80 -4.23 -5.19 2.48
C ALA A 80 -3.73 -5.89 3.74
N GLU A 81 -3.88 -7.22 3.81
CA GLU A 81 -3.32 -8.05 4.89
C GLU A 81 -1.80 -7.94 4.94
N TRP A 82 -1.14 -8.07 3.79
CA TRP A 82 0.31 -7.94 3.70
C TRP A 82 0.77 -6.58 4.21
N LEU A 83 0.12 -5.50 3.77
CA LEU A 83 0.49 -4.15 4.18
C LEU A 83 0.28 -3.93 5.67
N TYR A 84 -0.83 -4.44 6.22
CA TYR A 84 -1.13 -4.36 7.64
C TYR A 84 -0.06 -5.08 8.49
N LEU A 85 0.17 -6.36 8.21
CA LEU A 85 1.12 -7.19 8.96
C LEU A 85 2.57 -6.70 8.79
N ASN A 86 2.97 -6.32 7.57
CA ASN A 86 4.35 -5.87 7.33
C ASN A 86 4.64 -4.54 8.03
N ARG A 87 3.63 -3.67 8.20
CA ARG A 87 3.77 -2.43 8.97
C ARG A 87 3.89 -2.69 10.46
N GLN A 88 3.11 -3.62 11.01
CA GLN A 88 3.27 -4.03 12.41
C GLN A 88 4.69 -4.55 12.65
N LEU A 89 5.16 -5.47 11.80
CA LEU A 89 6.53 -5.99 11.86
C LEU A 89 7.58 -4.88 11.77
N THR A 90 7.36 -3.90 10.87
CA THR A 90 8.26 -2.75 10.71
C THR A 90 8.32 -1.88 11.97
N ILE A 91 7.19 -1.67 12.64
CA ILE A 91 7.11 -0.92 13.91
C ILE A 91 7.83 -1.68 15.03
N ILE A 92 7.55 -2.97 15.17
CA ILE A 92 8.15 -3.83 16.21
C ILE A 92 9.67 -3.77 16.13
N GLN A 93 10.22 -3.84 14.91
CA GLN A 93 11.67 -3.81 14.68
C GLN A 93 12.26 -2.41 14.52
N ASN A 94 11.45 -1.35 14.59
CA ASN A 94 11.87 0.03 14.27
C ASN A 94 12.61 0.14 12.91
N ALA A 95 12.14 -0.62 11.92
CA ALA A 95 12.77 -0.78 10.61
C ALA A 95 12.41 0.35 9.63
N ASP A 96 13.01 0.35 8.44
CA ASP A 96 12.73 1.36 7.40
C ASP A 96 11.26 1.26 6.89
N PRO A 97 10.41 2.29 7.13
CA PRO A 97 9.03 2.28 6.66
C PRO A 97 8.86 2.31 5.14
N ALA A 98 9.89 2.74 4.38
CA ALA A 98 9.84 2.73 2.92
C ALA A 98 9.78 1.30 2.33
N ILE A 99 10.07 0.28 3.15
CA ILE A 99 9.96 -1.13 2.82
C ILE A 99 8.51 -1.59 2.73
N CYS A 100 7.57 -0.92 3.40
CA CYS A 100 6.12 -1.22 3.35
C CYS A 100 5.46 -0.76 2.03
N ASN A 101 5.95 -1.29 0.91
CA ASN A 101 5.46 -1.06 -0.44
C ASN A 101 5.37 -2.41 -1.17
N LEU A 102 4.19 -2.73 -1.73
CA LEU A 102 3.93 -3.99 -2.43
C LEU A 102 4.84 -4.21 -3.65
N ALA A 103 5.37 -3.13 -4.22
CA ALA A 103 6.31 -3.18 -5.33
C ALA A 103 7.78 -3.09 -4.88
N ARG A 104 8.07 -3.18 -3.57
CA ARG A 104 9.44 -3.09 -3.06
C ARG A 104 10.24 -4.30 -3.52
N SER A 105 11.35 -4.04 -4.21
CA SER A 105 12.34 -5.05 -4.56
C SER A 105 13.37 -5.19 -3.43
N MET A 106 13.65 -6.41 -3.02
CA MET A 106 14.69 -6.73 -2.05
C MET A 106 15.88 -7.40 -2.76
N ARG A 107 17.08 -7.33 -2.16
CA ARG A 107 18.30 -7.90 -2.72
C ARG A 107 18.28 -9.43 -2.61
N LEU A 108 18.73 -10.09 -3.66
CA LEU A 108 18.74 -11.55 -3.78
C LEU A 108 20.11 -12.14 -3.37
N PRO A 109 20.16 -13.12 -2.45
CA PRO A 109 21.38 -13.86 -2.15
C PRO A 109 22.00 -14.51 -3.38
N GLY A 110 23.34 -14.55 -3.45
CA GLY A 110 24.09 -15.06 -4.58
C GLY A 110 24.35 -14.04 -5.69
N MET A 111 23.77 -12.83 -5.59
CA MET A 111 24.13 -11.70 -6.45
C MET A 111 25.28 -10.89 -5.83
N VAL A 112 25.81 -9.93 -6.61
CA VAL A 112 26.84 -9.01 -6.14
C VAL A 112 26.32 -7.58 -6.14
N ARG A 113 26.74 -6.80 -5.14
CA ARG A 113 26.54 -5.36 -5.07
C ARG A 113 27.84 -4.64 -5.45
N ARG A 114 27.70 -3.56 -6.22
CA ARG A 114 28.76 -2.59 -6.47
C ARG A 114 28.25 -1.19 -6.13
N ARG A 115 29.13 -0.32 -5.67
CA ARG A 115 28.85 1.10 -5.45
C ARG A 115 29.67 1.92 -6.43
N MET A 116 29.13 3.05 -6.87
CA MET A 116 29.92 4.04 -7.59
C MET A 116 30.59 4.94 -6.55
N VAL A 117 31.92 5.03 -6.60
CA VAL A 117 32.77 5.82 -5.71
C VAL A 117 33.68 6.62 -6.64
N ASP A 118 33.57 7.95 -6.59
CA ASP A 118 34.35 8.88 -7.41
C ASP A 118 34.31 8.56 -8.92
N GLY A 119 33.13 8.18 -9.43
CA GLY A 119 32.95 7.82 -10.85
C GLY A 119 33.35 6.39 -11.20
N ILE A 120 33.94 5.63 -10.28
CA ILE A 120 34.46 4.27 -10.50
C ILE A 120 33.60 3.24 -9.75
N LEU A 121 33.37 2.08 -10.37
CA LEU A 121 32.70 0.97 -9.70
C LEU A 121 33.62 0.31 -8.67
N SER A 122 33.17 0.25 -7.43
CA SER A 122 33.83 -0.46 -6.34
C SER A 122 34.06 -1.94 -6.67
N ALA A 123 34.89 -2.59 -5.85
CA ALA A 123 34.96 -4.04 -5.80
C ALA A 123 33.56 -4.65 -5.60
N THR A 124 33.35 -5.84 -6.15
CA THR A 124 32.12 -6.62 -5.98
C THR A 124 32.00 -7.11 -4.55
N ILE A 125 30.89 -6.79 -3.91
CA ILE A 125 30.56 -7.28 -2.57
C ILE A 125 29.46 -8.33 -2.72
N PRO A 126 29.68 -9.59 -2.31
CA PRO A 126 28.65 -10.62 -2.42
C PRO A 126 27.48 -10.32 -1.47
N ILE A 127 26.28 -10.64 -1.95
CA ILE A 127 25.06 -10.68 -1.14
C ILE A 127 24.92 -12.12 -0.66
N THR A 128 25.02 -12.35 0.64
CA THR A 128 25.08 -13.68 1.25
C THR A 128 23.81 -14.03 2.00
N LEU A 129 23.44 -15.31 1.97
CA LEU A 129 22.41 -15.86 2.83
C LEU A 129 23.08 -16.22 4.16
N GLU A 130 22.79 -15.45 5.20
CA GLU A 130 23.39 -15.59 6.53
C GLU A 130 22.68 -16.64 7.38
N TYR A 131 21.36 -16.72 7.21
CA TYR A 131 20.51 -17.66 7.95
C TYR A 131 19.35 -18.12 7.07
N TRP A 132 18.91 -19.35 7.31
CA TRP A 132 17.76 -19.94 6.64
C TRP A 132 17.06 -20.97 7.52
N SER A 133 15.74 -21.01 7.44
CA SER A 133 14.91 -21.99 8.13
C SER A 133 13.67 -22.38 7.30
N ASN A 134 12.98 -23.43 7.73
CA ASN A 134 11.72 -23.87 7.12
C ASN A 134 10.47 -23.27 7.78
N TYR A 135 10.63 -22.37 8.75
CA TYR A 135 9.50 -21.82 9.50
C TYR A 135 8.55 -21.04 8.59
N GLN A 136 7.27 -21.24 8.84
CA GLN A 136 6.18 -20.64 8.10
C GLN A 136 5.06 -20.32 9.08
N TYR A 137 4.41 -19.19 8.86
CA TYR A 137 3.37 -18.70 9.75
C TYR A 137 2.05 -18.51 9.00
N ASN A 138 0.94 -18.80 9.64
CA ASN A 138 -0.36 -18.31 9.21
C ASN A 138 -0.63 -16.91 9.81
N VAL A 139 -1.67 -16.23 9.33
CA VAL A 139 -2.02 -14.87 9.76
C VAL A 139 -2.25 -14.79 11.27
N LYS A 140 -2.97 -15.78 11.83
CA LYS A 140 -3.32 -15.80 13.26
C LYS A 140 -2.07 -15.95 14.14
N GLU A 141 -1.09 -16.75 13.73
CA GLU A 141 0.19 -16.90 14.43
C GLU A 141 0.97 -15.58 14.44
N LEU A 142 1.03 -14.89 13.29
CA LEU A 142 1.68 -13.58 13.20
C LEU A 142 0.98 -12.53 14.06
N GLU A 143 -0.34 -12.46 13.99
CA GLU A 143 -1.14 -11.54 14.82
C GLU A 143 -0.94 -11.82 16.31
N THR A 144 -0.98 -13.09 16.73
CA THR A 144 -0.74 -13.49 18.13
C THR A 144 0.65 -13.07 18.60
N ALA A 145 1.68 -13.28 17.77
CA ALA A 145 3.03 -12.85 18.08
C ALA A 145 3.15 -11.32 18.16
N PHE A 146 2.53 -10.58 17.24
CA PHE A 146 2.55 -9.12 17.25
C PHE A 146 1.77 -8.54 18.43
N ASP A 147 0.62 -9.11 18.79
CA ASP A 147 -0.19 -8.68 19.93
C ASP A 147 0.54 -8.89 21.26
N SER A 148 1.39 -9.92 21.35
CA SER A 148 2.21 -10.18 22.55
C SER A 148 3.20 -9.05 22.88
N THR A 149 3.52 -8.18 21.92
CA THR A 149 4.38 -7.00 22.15
C THR A 149 3.69 -5.90 22.96
N ALA A 150 2.36 -5.94 23.08
CA ALA A 150 1.53 -4.87 23.66
C ALA A 150 1.72 -3.48 23.02
N LEU A 151 2.41 -3.37 21.88
CA LEU A 151 2.65 -2.09 21.18
C LEU A 151 1.39 -1.54 20.49
N PHE A 152 0.40 -2.39 20.25
CA PHE A 152 -0.81 -2.07 19.49
C PHE A 152 -2.06 -2.16 20.36
N PRO A 153 -2.27 -1.26 21.34
CA PRO A 153 -3.51 -1.23 22.12
C PRO A 153 -4.76 -0.94 21.28
N TYR A 154 -4.56 -0.47 20.04
CA TYR A 154 -5.60 -0.14 19.08
C TYR A 154 -5.18 -0.59 17.66
N GLU A 155 -6.14 -0.92 16.79
CA GLU A 155 -5.94 -1.36 15.39
C GLU A 155 -5.05 -0.41 14.57
N LEU A 156 -3.97 -0.89 13.94
CA LEU A 156 -3.04 -0.06 13.16
C LEU A 156 -3.68 0.51 11.87
N SER A 157 -4.38 1.64 12.01
CA SER A 157 -4.97 2.37 10.90
C SER A 157 -3.93 3.07 10.02
N GLU A 158 -4.30 3.41 8.77
CA GLU A 158 -3.47 4.22 7.87
C GLU A 158 -3.00 5.54 8.50
N GLN A 159 -3.88 6.20 9.25
CA GLN A 159 -3.57 7.48 9.91
C GLN A 159 -2.51 7.27 10.99
N ARG A 160 -2.66 6.24 11.82
CA ARG A 160 -1.71 5.89 12.87
C ARG A 160 -0.36 5.50 12.30
N TRP A 161 -0.34 4.67 11.25
CA TRP A 161 0.87 4.33 10.52
C TRP A 161 1.59 5.58 10.01
N ARG A 162 0.89 6.49 9.31
CA ARG A 162 1.49 7.73 8.79
C ARG A 162 2.03 8.61 9.90
N LYS A 163 1.31 8.73 11.01
CA LYS A 163 1.75 9.50 12.16
C LYS A 163 3.02 8.91 12.76
N TRP A 164 3.07 7.59 12.94
CA TRP A 164 4.27 6.89 13.41
C TRP A 164 5.47 7.13 12.49
N VAL A 165 5.30 7.00 11.16
CA VAL A 165 6.37 7.28 10.18
C VAL A 165 6.86 8.73 10.30
N GLN A 166 5.95 9.69 10.43
CA GLN A 166 6.30 11.10 10.61
C GLN A 166 7.15 11.31 11.86
N LEU A 167 6.71 10.78 13.01
CA LEU A 167 7.42 10.94 14.27
C LEU A 167 8.78 10.24 14.23
N LEU A 168 8.87 9.06 13.58
CA LEU A 168 10.12 8.35 13.37
C LEU A 168 11.11 9.19 12.56
N THR A 169 10.68 9.81 11.46
CA THR A 169 11.55 10.68 10.65
C THR A 169 12.05 11.87 11.46
N ARG A 170 11.19 12.51 12.26
CA ARG A 170 11.57 13.63 13.13
C ARG A 170 12.57 13.23 14.21
N ALA A 171 12.33 12.08 14.85
CA ALA A 171 13.25 11.51 15.84
C ALA A 171 14.62 11.20 15.21
N LYS A 172 14.66 10.62 14.00
CA LYS A 172 15.91 10.37 13.25
C LYS A 172 16.64 11.67 12.87
N ASN A 173 15.93 12.78 12.75
CA ASN A 173 16.49 14.11 12.50
C ASN A 173 16.90 14.86 13.79
N GLY A 174 16.88 14.21 14.95
CA GLY A 174 17.38 14.76 16.21
C GLY A 174 16.34 15.42 17.11
N GLU A 175 15.05 15.39 16.74
CA GLU A 175 13.99 15.86 17.63
C GLU A 175 13.76 14.86 18.78
N VAL A 176 13.63 15.36 20.01
CA VAL A 176 13.34 14.53 21.20
C VAL A 176 11.85 14.17 21.22
N ILE A 177 11.46 13.18 20.41
CA ILE A 177 10.08 12.73 20.26
C ILE A 177 10.05 11.21 20.21
N ASP A 178 9.09 10.60 20.92
CA ASP A 178 8.84 9.16 20.84
C ASP A 178 7.84 8.83 19.69
N PRO A 179 8.26 8.08 18.66
CA PRO A 179 7.36 7.64 17.60
C PRO A 179 6.21 6.75 18.08
N GLN A 180 6.41 6.00 19.17
CA GLN A 180 5.39 5.08 19.69
C GLN A 180 4.18 5.81 20.27
N ALA A 181 4.30 7.09 20.61
CA ALA A 181 3.18 7.94 21.00
C ALA A 181 2.06 7.96 19.94
N ALA A 182 2.39 7.78 18.66
CA ALA A 182 1.39 7.66 17.60
C ALA A 182 0.45 6.46 17.79
N LEU A 183 0.92 5.38 18.42
CA LEU A 183 0.18 4.13 18.58
C LEU A 183 -0.83 4.18 19.72
N LEU A 184 -0.55 5.01 20.74
CA LEU A 184 -1.31 5.11 21.98
C LEU A 184 -2.53 6.02 21.89
N GLN A 185 -2.71 6.76 20.80
CA GLN A 185 -3.85 7.67 20.67
C GLN A 185 -5.13 6.91 20.26
N PRO A 186 -6.24 7.04 21.02
CA PRO A 186 -7.53 6.49 20.60
C PRO A 186 -7.99 7.18 19.31
N SER A 187 -8.54 6.42 18.36
CA SER A 187 -9.00 6.99 17.10
C SER A 187 -10.16 7.96 17.35
N MET A 188 -10.00 9.23 16.98
CA MET A 188 -11.16 10.11 16.84
C MET A 188 -12.00 9.58 15.68
N THR A 189 -13.19 9.09 16.01
CA THR A 189 -14.16 8.54 15.07
C THR A 189 -14.55 9.59 14.03
N VAL A 190 -14.11 9.40 12.79
CA VAL A 190 -14.86 9.86 11.61
C VAL A 190 -15.62 8.64 11.06
N PRO A 191 -16.92 8.75 10.71
CA PRO A 191 -17.74 7.57 10.41
C PRO A 191 -17.18 6.70 9.28
N ARG A 192 -16.99 5.41 9.58
CA ARG A 192 -16.62 4.34 8.63
C ARG A 192 -17.71 4.18 7.56
N SER A 193 -17.36 4.37 6.29
CA SER A 193 -18.05 3.68 5.18
C SER A 193 -17.21 2.47 4.78
N THR A 194 -17.57 1.32 5.31
CA THR A 194 -17.03 0.00 4.94
C THR A 194 -17.29 -0.30 3.45
N LEU A 195 -16.22 -0.41 2.67
CA LEU A 195 -16.26 -0.99 1.32
C LEU A 195 -15.58 -2.36 1.38
N HIS A 196 -16.39 -3.40 1.57
CA HIS A 196 -15.99 -4.77 1.27
C HIS A 196 -15.81 -4.91 -0.26
N CYS A 197 -14.58 -5.12 -0.72
CA CYS A 197 -14.31 -5.66 -2.04
C CYS A 197 -14.14 -7.17 -1.96
N ARG A 198 -15.24 -7.90 -2.18
CA ARG A 198 -15.16 -9.26 -2.72
C ARG A 198 -14.97 -9.13 -4.23
N ARG A 199 -13.98 -9.81 -4.82
CA ARG A 199 -13.98 -10.03 -6.27
C ARG A 199 -13.49 -11.40 -6.66
N GLY A 200 -14.35 -12.02 -7.48
CA GLY A 200 -14.10 -13.27 -8.16
C GLY A 200 -13.19 -13.11 -9.37
N THR A 201 -13.00 -14.28 -9.97
CA THR A 201 -12.11 -14.71 -11.04
C THR A 201 -12.07 -13.84 -12.29
N VAL A 202 -10.87 -13.76 -12.87
CA VAL A 202 -10.51 -13.02 -14.08
C VAL A 202 -10.44 -13.99 -15.26
N THR A 203 -11.20 -13.73 -16.33
CA THR A 203 -10.89 -14.27 -17.68
C THR A 203 -11.28 -13.27 -18.78
N GLN A 204 -10.34 -13.06 -19.71
CA GLN A 204 -10.46 -12.53 -21.08
C GLN A 204 -11.19 -11.20 -21.31
N ALA A 205 -10.48 -10.06 -21.28
CA ALA A 205 -11.03 -8.70 -21.43
C ALA A 205 -10.41 -7.86 -22.57
N THR A 206 -10.14 -8.42 -23.75
CA THR A 206 -9.65 -7.64 -24.90
C THR A 206 -10.74 -7.32 -25.94
N ARG A 207 -11.83 -8.09 -26.02
CA ARG A 207 -12.96 -7.81 -26.95
C ARG A 207 -14.06 -6.90 -26.37
N ASP A 208 -14.22 -6.85 -25.04
CA ASP A 208 -15.33 -6.14 -24.36
C ASP A 208 -15.17 -4.61 -24.21
N ASN A 209 -13.96 -4.08 -24.43
CA ASN A 209 -13.69 -2.68 -24.14
C ASN A 209 -14.38 -1.71 -25.11
N ARG A 210 -14.60 -2.09 -26.38
CA ARG A 210 -15.28 -1.24 -27.38
C ARG A 210 -16.78 -1.06 -27.07
N SER A 211 -17.46 -2.11 -26.63
CA SER A 211 -18.88 -2.08 -26.23
C SER A 211 -19.09 -1.22 -24.98
N SER A 212 -18.25 -1.44 -23.96
CA SER A 212 -18.33 -0.69 -22.70
C SER A 212 -18.03 0.80 -22.87
N LEU A 213 -17.19 1.20 -23.83
CA LEU A 213 -16.91 2.61 -24.11
C LEU A 213 -18.13 3.35 -24.68
N LYS A 214 -18.87 2.70 -25.58
CA LYS A 214 -20.14 3.26 -26.10
C LYS A 214 -21.16 3.42 -24.98
N GLN A 215 -21.26 2.43 -24.08
CA GLN A 215 -22.17 2.49 -22.94
C GLN A 215 -21.75 3.55 -21.90
N LEU A 216 -20.46 3.84 -21.75
CA LEU A 216 -19.96 4.91 -20.88
C LEU A 216 -20.34 6.28 -21.41
N ARG A 217 -20.08 6.54 -22.69
CA ARG A 217 -20.39 7.80 -23.38
C ARG A 217 -21.90 8.07 -23.44
N ALA A 218 -22.70 7.04 -23.75
CA ALA A 218 -24.16 7.17 -23.91
C ALA A 218 -24.91 7.38 -22.58
N SER A 219 -24.32 7.02 -21.43
CA SER A 219 -25.05 7.03 -20.16
C SER A 219 -25.25 8.42 -19.56
N GLY A 220 -24.50 9.45 -19.97
CA GLY A 220 -24.54 10.80 -19.36
C GLY A 220 -24.20 10.84 -17.86
N VAL A 221 -23.84 9.71 -17.25
CA VAL A 221 -23.57 9.59 -15.83
C VAL A 221 -22.16 10.12 -15.55
N SER A 222 -22.09 11.22 -14.81
CA SER A 222 -20.84 11.73 -14.26
C SER A 222 -20.25 10.75 -13.25
N VAL A 223 -18.97 10.38 -13.42
CA VAL A 223 -18.26 9.43 -12.56
C VAL A 223 -17.43 10.15 -11.49
N PRO A 224 -17.32 9.65 -10.25
CA PRO A 224 -16.46 10.27 -9.26
C PRO A 224 -14.99 10.21 -9.68
N LEU A 225 -14.32 11.35 -9.93
CA LEU A 225 -12.94 11.43 -10.40
C LEU A 225 -11.98 10.65 -9.49
N SER A 226 -12.26 10.63 -8.18
CA SER A 226 -11.45 9.92 -7.19
C SER A 226 -11.31 8.41 -7.47
N ILE A 227 -12.30 7.73 -8.06
CA ILE A 227 -12.20 6.27 -8.35
C ILE A 227 -11.22 5.98 -9.49
N CYS A 228 -10.93 6.99 -10.32
CA CYS A 228 -10.02 6.90 -11.45
C CYS A 228 -8.55 7.11 -11.04
N LEU A 229 -8.29 7.54 -9.80
CA LEU A 229 -6.94 7.79 -9.30
C LEU A 229 -6.29 6.52 -8.74
N THR A 230 -5.00 6.62 -8.39
CA THR A 230 -4.28 5.53 -7.71
C THR A 230 -4.81 5.35 -6.28
N LEU A 231 -4.45 4.24 -5.63
CA LEU A 231 -4.75 4.08 -4.21
C LEU A 231 -4.05 5.16 -3.37
N SER A 232 -2.77 5.41 -3.63
CA SER A 232 -1.97 6.44 -2.94
C SER A 232 -2.62 7.83 -3.00
N ASP A 233 -3.10 8.24 -4.18
CA ASP A 233 -3.72 9.57 -4.34
C ASP A 233 -5.10 9.65 -3.67
N ARG A 234 -5.88 8.57 -3.69
CA ARG A 234 -7.14 8.49 -2.91
C ARG A 234 -6.87 8.60 -1.41
N THR A 235 -5.78 8.03 -0.92
CA THR A 235 -5.36 8.15 0.47
C THR A 235 -4.98 9.59 0.80
N LEU A 236 -4.24 10.29 -0.08
CA LEU A 236 -3.96 11.73 0.07
C LEU A 236 -5.24 12.56 0.14
N LEU A 237 -6.20 12.32 -0.76
CA LEU A 237 -7.50 13.00 -0.74
C LEU A 237 -8.30 12.74 0.55
N THR A 238 -8.08 11.60 1.22
CA THR A 238 -8.86 11.22 2.39
C THR A 238 -8.26 11.78 3.67
N TYR A 239 -6.93 11.79 3.78
CA TYR A 239 -6.22 12.07 5.03
C TYR A 239 -5.25 13.25 4.98
N GLY A 240 -5.07 13.87 3.81
CA GLY A 240 -4.05 14.91 3.62
C GLY A 240 -2.63 14.36 3.71
N GLU A 241 -1.68 15.27 3.97
CA GLU A 241 -0.29 14.97 4.24
C GLU A 241 0.24 15.89 5.35
N PHE A 242 1.29 15.47 6.04
CA PHE A 242 1.93 16.28 7.07
C PHE A 242 2.97 17.26 6.50
N GLU A 243 3.31 18.26 7.32
CA GLU A 243 4.44 19.16 7.09
C GLU A 243 5.73 18.39 6.77
N GLY A 244 6.53 18.94 5.84
CA GLY A 244 7.75 18.31 5.32
C GLY A 244 7.55 17.54 4.01
N ASN A 245 6.36 17.02 3.71
CA ASN A 245 6.08 16.33 2.44
C ASN A 245 4.83 16.82 1.69
N ARG A 246 3.98 17.64 2.32
CA ARG A 246 2.74 18.13 1.73
C ARG A 246 2.89 18.83 0.36
N ASN A 247 3.99 19.54 0.11
CA ASN A 247 4.18 20.23 -1.17
C ASN A 247 4.49 19.25 -2.30
N ASN A 248 5.36 18.28 -2.02
CA ASN A 248 5.74 17.24 -2.99
C ASN A 248 4.56 16.30 -3.28
N ALA A 249 3.87 15.86 -2.24
CA ALA A 249 2.66 15.03 -2.36
C ALA A 249 1.53 15.79 -3.06
N GLY A 250 1.33 17.07 -2.73
CA GLY A 250 0.39 17.96 -3.39
C GLY A 250 0.68 18.14 -4.87
N TYR A 251 1.93 18.42 -5.24
CA TYR A 251 2.33 18.53 -6.64
C TYR A 251 2.08 17.23 -7.41
N LYS A 252 2.48 16.08 -6.86
CA LYS A 252 2.20 14.76 -7.45
C LYS A 252 0.69 14.53 -7.65
N LEU A 253 -0.10 14.80 -6.63
CA LEU A 253 -1.56 14.64 -6.65
C LEU A 253 -2.19 15.55 -7.72
N ALA A 254 -1.84 16.84 -7.74
CA ALA A 254 -2.33 17.81 -8.71
C ALA A 254 -2.05 17.37 -10.16
N ARG A 255 -0.82 16.87 -10.44
CA ARG A 255 -0.49 16.33 -11.76
C ARG A 255 -1.36 15.13 -12.12
N ASN A 256 -1.57 14.18 -11.22
CA ASN A 256 -2.40 13.02 -11.54
C ASN A 256 -3.89 13.41 -11.69
N LEU A 257 -4.38 14.37 -10.91
CA LEU A 257 -5.74 14.92 -11.06
C LEU A 257 -5.95 15.53 -12.45
N LEU A 258 -5.04 16.42 -12.88
CA LEU A 258 -5.05 17.06 -14.20
C LEU A 258 -4.88 16.04 -15.34
N GLY A 259 -3.95 15.10 -15.20
CA GLY A 259 -3.70 14.07 -16.19
C GLY A 259 -4.89 13.12 -16.36
N THR A 260 -5.50 12.71 -15.25
CA THR A 260 -6.68 11.83 -15.24
C THR A 260 -7.90 12.53 -15.83
N SER A 261 -8.15 13.78 -15.45
CA SER A 261 -9.30 14.55 -15.95
C SER A 261 -9.19 14.83 -17.46
N ASN A 262 -7.99 15.15 -17.95
CA ASN A 262 -7.71 15.30 -19.38
C ASN A 262 -7.96 13.99 -20.14
N LEU A 263 -7.51 12.86 -19.60
CA LEU A 263 -7.73 11.55 -20.19
C LEU A 263 -9.23 11.21 -20.29
N LEU A 264 -10.02 11.49 -19.25
CA LEU A 264 -11.48 11.28 -19.26
C LEU A 264 -12.17 12.22 -20.25
N THR A 265 -11.77 13.49 -20.29
CA THR A 265 -12.30 14.51 -21.21
C THR A 265 -12.07 14.11 -22.67
N ARG A 266 -10.84 13.72 -23.02
CA ARG A 266 -10.48 13.21 -24.36
C ARG A 266 -11.34 12.00 -24.78
N ASN A 267 -11.75 11.19 -23.81
CA ASN A 267 -12.59 10.02 -24.03
C ASN A 267 -14.10 10.29 -23.93
N ARG A 268 -14.50 11.55 -23.73
CA ARG A 268 -15.90 12.00 -23.55
C ARG A 268 -16.59 11.30 -22.39
N ILE A 269 -15.88 11.11 -21.27
CA ILE A 269 -16.42 10.56 -20.03
C ILE A 269 -16.59 11.72 -19.05
N ALA A 270 -17.83 12.04 -18.69
CA ALA A 270 -18.13 13.05 -17.68
C ALA A 270 -17.67 12.58 -16.29
N TYR A 271 -17.10 13.48 -15.50
CA TYR A 271 -16.62 13.21 -14.14
C TYR A 271 -16.98 14.33 -13.16
N HIS A 272 -16.87 14.03 -11.87
CA HIS A 272 -17.09 14.98 -10.78
C HIS A 272 -16.29 14.59 -9.53
N PRO A 273 -15.97 15.50 -8.60
CA PRO A 273 -15.94 16.95 -8.82
C PRO A 273 -14.77 17.35 -9.74
N GLU A 274 -14.62 18.65 -9.97
CA GLU A 274 -13.49 19.19 -10.75
C GLU A 274 -12.14 18.90 -10.06
N PRO A 275 -11.05 18.76 -10.83
CA PRO A 275 -9.71 18.44 -10.31
C PRO A 275 -9.26 19.39 -9.20
N ARG A 276 -9.49 20.70 -9.39
CA ARG A 276 -9.12 21.73 -8.42
C ARG A 276 -9.83 21.54 -7.08
N GLN A 277 -11.13 21.20 -7.09
CA GLN A 277 -11.88 20.96 -5.86
C GLN A 277 -11.37 19.75 -5.08
N LEU A 278 -10.87 18.70 -5.75
CA LEU A 278 -10.22 17.59 -5.06
C LEU A 278 -8.88 17.99 -4.45
N PHE A 279 -8.13 18.87 -5.13
CA PHE A 279 -6.87 19.38 -4.62
C PHE A 279 -7.05 20.32 -3.44
N ASP A 280 -8.05 21.20 -3.46
CA ASP A 280 -8.37 22.07 -2.32
C ASP A 280 -8.75 21.24 -1.09
N ARG A 281 -9.55 20.18 -1.27
CA ARG A 281 -9.87 19.21 -0.21
C ARG A 281 -8.66 18.45 0.33
N TYR A 282 -7.58 18.34 -0.44
CA TYR A 282 -6.32 17.79 0.03
C TYR A 282 -5.59 18.83 0.90
N CYS A 283 -5.54 20.08 0.43
CA CYS A 283 -4.94 21.21 1.14
C CYS A 283 -5.56 21.42 2.52
N ASP A 284 -6.89 21.40 2.61
CA ASP A 284 -7.65 21.52 3.86
C ASP A 284 -7.34 20.40 4.87
N ARG A 285 -6.96 19.21 4.37
CA ARG A 285 -6.68 18.03 5.18
C ARG A 285 -5.22 17.88 5.56
N CYS A 286 -4.32 18.68 4.98
CA CYS A 286 -2.93 18.68 5.37
C CYS A 286 -2.78 19.13 6.83
N THR A 287 -1.68 18.75 7.47
CA THR A 287 -1.39 19.14 8.86
C THR A 287 0.02 19.72 8.97
N PRO A 288 0.17 21.05 9.12
CA PRO A 288 -0.91 22.05 9.11
C PRO A 288 -1.57 22.15 7.72
N PRO A 289 -2.80 22.69 7.61
CA PRO A 289 -3.41 22.99 6.32
C PRO A 289 -2.48 23.81 5.44
N LEU A 290 -2.60 23.62 4.12
CA LEU A 290 -1.84 24.42 3.15
C LEU A 290 -2.48 25.80 3.03
N GLU A 291 -1.67 26.85 3.14
CA GLU A 291 -2.13 28.22 2.91
C GLU A 291 -2.59 28.39 1.46
N PRO A 292 -3.63 29.20 1.18
CA PRO A 292 -4.17 29.34 -0.18
C PRO A 292 -3.14 29.73 -1.23
N THR A 293 -2.21 30.63 -0.89
CA THR A 293 -1.12 31.08 -1.78
C THR A 293 -0.11 29.96 -2.08
N GLU A 294 0.20 29.13 -1.09
CA GLU A 294 1.06 27.95 -1.24
C GLU A 294 0.37 26.89 -2.12
N ALA A 295 -0.92 26.64 -1.88
CA ALA A 295 -1.74 25.73 -2.68
C ALA A 295 -1.82 26.19 -4.15
N ASP A 296 -2.05 27.47 -4.40
CA ASP A 296 -2.07 28.04 -5.75
C ASP A 296 -0.72 27.89 -6.46
N THR A 297 0.38 28.13 -5.74
CA THR A 297 1.73 27.94 -6.27
C THR A 297 1.97 26.49 -6.72
N ILE A 298 1.59 25.52 -5.88
CA ILE A 298 1.69 24.10 -6.21
C ILE A 298 0.83 23.75 -7.43
N TRP A 299 -0.41 24.24 -7.46
CA TRP A 299 -1.36 24.00 -8.54
C TRP A 299 -0.88 24.57 -9.87
N HIS A 300 -0.42 25.83 -9.88
CA HIS A 300 0.15 26.48 -11.06
C HIS A 300 1.40 25.76 -11.56
N SER A 301 2.28 25.34 -10.65
CA SER A 301 3.45 24.54 -10.99
C SER A 301 3.06 23.22 -11.67
N ALA A 302 2.06 22.51 -11.13
CA ALA A 302 1.56 21.27 -11.71
C ALA A 302 0.92 21.46 -13.10
N ASN A 303 0.28 22.61 -13.33
CA ASN A 303 -0.39 22.95 -14.58
C ASN A 303 0.53 23.55 -15.65
N LYS A 304 1.78 23.91 -15.32
CA LYS A 304 2.75 24.53 -16.25
C LYS A 304 3.09 23.64 -17.44
N THR A 305 3.03 22.33 -17.26
CA THR A 305 3.32 21.34 -18.30
C THR A 305 2.22 20.30 -18.39
N THR A 306 2.05 19.72 -19.58
CA THR A 306 1.06 18.67 -19.81
C THR A 306 1.19 17.54 -18.79
N ALA A 307 0.12 17.31 -18.02
CA ALA A 307 0.06 16.27 -17.03
C ALA A 307 -0.51 14.96 -17.62
N PHE A 308 -0.06 13.83 -17.10
CA PHE A 308 -0.46 12.50 -17.54
C PHE A 308 -1.05 11.70 -16.38
N ALA A 309 -2.07 10.89 -16.67
CA ALA A 309 -2.66 10.01 -15.68
C ALA A 309 -1.64 8.95 -15.23
N SER A 310 -1.56 8.68 -13.94
CA SER A 310 -0.69 7.63 -13.39
C SER A 310 -1.23 6.22 -13.63
N ARG A 311 -2.49 6.09 -14.04
CA ARG A 311 -3.13 4.81 -14.40
C ARG A 311 -3.41 4.79 -15.90
N ASP A 312 -3.26 3.62 -16.51
CA ASP A 312 -3.67 3.42 -17.89
C ASP A 312 -5.21 3.49 -18.02
N PHE A 313 -5.66 3.81 -19.22
CA PHE A 313 -7.08 3.99 -19.49
C PHE A 313 -7.91 2.71 -19.28
N GLY A 314 -7.34 1.53 -19.57
CA GLY A 314 -8.02 0.25 -19.37
C GLY A 314 -8.33 -0.01 -17.90
N SER A 315 -7.34 0.21 -17.03
CA SER A 315 -7.49 0.14 -15.57
C SER A 315 -8.55 1.11 -15.04
N ILE A 316 -8.59 2.34 -15.56
CA ILE A 316 -9.60 3.35 -15.20
C ILE A 316 -11.01 2.88 -15.61
N VAL A 317 -11.18 2.39 -16.84
CA VAL A 317 -12.47 1.86 -17.32
C VAL A 317 -12.96 0.71 -16.44
N MET A 318 -12.07 -0.17 -16.00
CA MET A 318 -12.43 -1.24 -15.07
C MET A 318 -12.99 -0.69 -13.76
N SER A 319 -12.31 0.26 -13.11
CA SER A 319 -12.82 0.91 -11.88
C SER A 319 -14.18 1.57 -12.07
N ILE A 320 -14.42 2.22 -13.21
CA ILE A 320 -15.72 2.82 -13.52
C ILE A 320 -16.82 1.74 -13.65
N ARG A 321 -16.51 0.59 -14.26
CA ARG A 321 -17.46 -0.53 -14.34
C ARG A 321 -17.83 -1.05 -12.96
N GLU A 322 -16.86 -1.28 -12.08
CA GLU A 322 -17.16 -1.76 -10.71
C GLU A 322 -18.06 -0.77 -9.98
N TRP A 323 -17.73 0.52 -10.05
CA TRP A 323 -18.54 1.59 -9.45
C TRP A 323 -19.98 1.59 -9.98
N LYS A 324 -20.20 1.43 -11.30
CA LYS A 324 -21.54 1.33 -11.88
C LYS A 324 -22.31 0.12 -11.38
N LEU A 325 -21.65 -1.05 -11.27
CA LEU A 325 -22.27 -2.27 -10.75
C LEU A 325 -22.73 -2.10 -9.30
N HIS A 326 -21.87 -1.54 -8.43
CA HIS A 326 -22.22 -1.24 -7.04
C HIS A 326 -23.41 -0.28 -6.95
N ARG A 327 -23.48 0.72 -7.84
CA ARG A 327 -24.59 1.68 -7.88
C ARG A 327 -25.92 1.04 -8.29
N LYS A 328 -25.91 0.08 -9.23
CA LYS A 328 -27.11 -0.67 -9.64
C LYS A 328 -27.62 -1.59 -8.53
N SER A 329 -26.72 -2.29 -7.85
CA SER A 329 -27.06 -3.18 -6.73
C SER A 329 -27.70 -2.40 -5.56
N LYS A 330 -27.12 -1.24 -5.19
CA LYS A 330 -27.72 -0.38 -4.14
C LYS A 330 -29.12 0.14 -4.49
N LYS A 331 -29.39 0.46 -5.76
CA LYS A 331 -30.74 0.90 -6.21
C LYS A 331 -31.78 -0.22 -6.16
N GLN A 332 -31.40 -1.48 -6.32
CA GLN A 332 -32.32 -2.63 -6.24
C GLN A 332 -32.77 -2.95 -4.81
N CYS A 333 -31.90 -2.76 -3.80
CA CYS A 333 -32.29 -2.97 -2.39
C CYS A 333 -33.33 -1.95 -1.87
N VAL A 334 -33.35 -0.72 -2.40
CA VAL A 334 -34.26 0.34 -1.92
C VAL A 334 -35.69 0.19 -2.47
N ARG A 335 -35.92 -0.64 -3.49
CA ARG A 335 -37.20 -0.72 -4.23
C ARG A 335 -38.13 -1.88 -3.88
N LYS A 336 -37.92 -2.61 -2.78
CA LYS A 336 -38.91 -3.61 -2.32
C LYS A 336 -39.80 -2.99 -1.23
N PRO A 337 -41.02 -2.50 -1.54
CA PRO A 337 -42.01 -2.29 -0.50
C PRO A 337 -42.37 -3.65 0.10
N LYS A 338 -42.31 -3.74 1.43
CA LYS A 338 -42.82 -4.90 2.16
C LYS A 338 -44.29 -5.06 1.80
N ARG A 339 -44.65 -6.11 1.06
CA ARG A 339 -46.05 -6.54 0.95
C ARG A 339 -46.51 -6.89 2.36
N LEU A 340 -47.37 -6.05 2.94
CA LEU A 340 -48.18 -6.43 4.09
C LEU A 340 -49.00 -7.66 3.69
N VAL A 341 -48.66 -8.79 4.30
CA VAL A 341 -49.43 -10.02 4.18
C VAL A 341 -50.68 -9.80 5.03
N ASN A 342 -51.83 -9.59 4.37
CA ASN A 342 -53.12 -9.65 5.04
C ASN A 342 -53.35 -11.10 5.48
N VAL A 343 -53.21 -11.34 6.78
CA VAL A 343 -53.63 -12.58 7.43
C VAL A 343 -55.16 -12.58 7.43
N ARG A 344 -55.76 -13.48 6.65
CA ARG A 344 -57.18 -13.82 6.77
C ARG A 344 -57.41 -14.45 8.14
N LEU A 345 -58.12 -13.74 9.01
CA LEU A 345 -58.78 -14.34 10.16
C LEU A 345 -60.03 -15.08 9.66
N THR A 346 -59.93 -16.40 9.58
CA THR A 346 -61.09 -17.29 9.58
C THR A 346 -61.72 -17.26 10.97
N LYS A 347 -62.96 -16.79 11.07
CA LYS A 347 -63.84 -17.08 12.20
C LYS A 347 -64.90 -18.07 11.70
N SER A 348 -64.81 -19.29 12.23
CA SER A 348 -65.94 -20.22 12.28
C SER A 348 -66.65 -20.03 13.61
N MET A 349 -67.99 -20.14 13.53
CA MET A 349 -69.02 -20.14 14.59
C MET A 349 -69.40 -18.77 15.17
#